data_AF-A0AAU4ERF8-F1
#
_entry.id   AF-A0AAU4ERF8-F1
#
_cell.length_a   1.000
_cell.length_b   1.000
_cell.length_c   1.000
_cell.angle_alpha   90.00
_cell.angle_beta   90.00
_cell.angle_gamma   90.00
#
_symmetry.space_group_name_H-M   'P 1'
#
loop_
_entity.id
_entity.type
_entity.pdbx_description
1 polymer ?
#
loop_
_entity_poly.entity_id
_entity_poly.type
_entity_poly.pdbx_seq_one_letter_code
_entity_poly.pdbx_strand_id
1 'polypeptide(L)'
;MPTPARVRADACPGVFATHDAADGPLARVRLPGGAVSAVQLRALADCAEACGDGDLHLTSRGNVQLRGVTRPGLAGRLADAGLLPSPSHERVRNVLASPLSGLTGGLADVRGLAAALDAVLCATPELASLPGRFLFAFDDGRGDVAGEGADVCWRATGPSEGTLLLAGGDTGRRVTRADAVSTLIDVALEFLRVRGSAWRVAELDDPAWRGAPVPPVPRVDVQVPVGMLSASAAGVVPRFGQLSAAQARALASCGQALVTPWKSVVLPDAPADVFERLGFGGEPLGTSACIGRPGCAKSRADVRADAVFRPGLRAHFSGCERRCGKPSQSTVDVVAEAGGYRVDGRWVPFEELKGTL
;
A
#
# COMPACT_ATOMS: atom_id res chain seq x y z
N MET A 1 21.20 -13.04 -17.21
CA MET A 1 22.39 -12.24 -16.82
C MET A 1 22.35 -12.09 -15.32
N PRO A 2 23.39 -12.49 -14.58
CA PRO A 2 23.42 -12.30 -13.13
C PRO A 2 23.25 -10.81 -12.83
N THR A 3 22.32 -10.49 -11.94
CA THR A 3 22.09 -9.11 -11.50
C THR A 3 23.39 -8.59 -10.88
N PRO A 4 23.96 -7.46 -11.34
CA PRO A 4 25.19 -6.94 -10.75
C PRO A 4 25.01 -6.74 -9.25
N ALA A 5 26.03 -7.10 -8.47
CA ALA A 5 26.05 -6.95 -7.02
C ALA A 5 25.71 -5.48 -6.67
N ARG A 6 24.57 -5.29 -6.00
CA ARG A 6 24.10 -3.94 -5.64
C ARG A 6 24.95 -3.42 -4.49
N VAL A 7 25.67 -2.31 -4.72
CA VAL A 7 26.54 -1.66 -3.73
C VAL A 7 25.74 -0.92 -2.64
N ARG A 8 24.45 -0.64 -2.87
CA ARG A 8 23.61 0.16 -1.97
C ARG A 8 22.77 -0.73 -1.03
N ALA A 9 22.82 -0.44 0.26
CA ALA A 9 21.96 -1.06 1.26
C ALA A 9 20.45 -0.78 1.01
N ASP A 10 19.60 -1.74 1.35
CA ASP A 10 18.15 -1.61 1.24
C ASP A 10 17.61 -0.57 2.24
N ALA A 11 17.03 0.50 1.71
CA ALA A 11 16.61 1.70 2.44
C ALA A 11 15.09 1.78 2.64
N CYS A 12 14.45 0.65 2.95
CA CYS A 12 13.04 0.66 3.35
C CYS A 12 12.86 1.52 4.61
N PRO A 13 12.02 2.57 4.58
CA PRO A 13 11.86 3.49 5.70
C PRO A 13 11.14 2.80 6.86
N GLY A 14 11.75 2.89 8.04
CA GLY A 14 11.15 2.62 9.33
C GLY A 14 10.82 3.91 10.09
N VAL A 15 10.33 3.78 11.30
CA VAL A 15 10.18 4.84 12.31
C VAL A 15 11.49 5.10 13.06
N PHE A 16 12.32 4.08 13.33
CA PHE A 16 13.66 4.25 13.90
C PHE A 16 14.72 4.49 12.83
N ALA A 17 14.51 3.98 11.62
CA ALA A 17 15.33 4.26 10.43
C ALA A 17 14.53 5.04 9.37
N THR A 18 14.28 6.33 9.64
CA THR A 18 13.55 7.20 8.72
C THR A 18 14.31 7.40 7.41
N HIS A 19 13.58 7.61 6.30
CA HIS A 19 14.20 8.01 5.04
C HIS A 19 14.15 9.52 4.89
N ASP A 20 15.29 10.12 4.51
CA ASP A 20 15.36 11.55 4.23
C ASP A 20 14.59 11.86 2.93
N ALA A 21 13.47 12.57 3.06
CA ALA A 21 12.80 13.21 1.95
C ALA A 21 13.00 14.73 1.99
N ALA A 22 12.60 15.40 0.92
CA ALA A 22 12.81 16.85 0.79
C ALA A 22 11.96 17.66 1.76
N ASP A 23 10.80 17.12 2.15
CA ASP A 23 9.93 17.63 3.20
C ASP A 23 10.40 17.27 4.61
N GLY A 24 11.46 16.48 4.75
CA GLY A 24 11.98 15.98 6.02
C GLY A 24 11.91 14.45 6.13
N PRO A 25 12.32 13.90 7.28
CA PRO A 25 12.26 12.47 7.53
C PRO A 25 10.84 11.91 7.38
N LEU A 26 10.73 10.71 6.82
CA LEU A 26 9.47 9.98 6.69
C LEU A 26 9.48 8.70 7.51
N ALA A 27 8.37 8.47 8.20
CA ALA A 27 8.15 7.32 9.08
C ALA A 27 6.98 6.49 8.56
N ARG A 28 7.10 5.17 8.61
CA ARG A 28 6.05 4.24 8.17
C ARG A 28 5.67 3.32 9.33
N VAL A 29 4.36 3.17 9.55
CA VAL A 29 3.83 2.30 10.61
C VAL A 29 3.70 0.85 10.16
N ARG A 30 3.21 -0.02 11.04
CA ARG A 30 2.86 -1.43 10.75
C ARG A 30 1.36 -1.59 10.83
N LEU A 31 0.72 -2.03 9.73
CA LEU A 31 -0.72 -2.28 9.66
C LEU A 31 -0.97 -3.61 8.92
N PRO A 32 -0.77 -4.78 9.55
CA PRO A 32 -0.92 -6.05 8.86
C PRO A 32 -2.32 -6.19 8.24
N GLY A 33 -2.37 -6.45 6.94
CA GLY A 33 -3.62 -6.49 6.18
C GLY A 33 -4.33 -5.13 6.01
N GLY A 34 -3.66 -4.03 6.38
CA GLY A 34 -4.21 -2.68 6.37
C GLY A 34 -5.13 -2.36 7.55
N ALA A 35 -5.31 -3.28 8.49
CA ALA A 35 -6.23 -3.08 9.61
C ALA A 35 -5.73 -2.00 10.57
N VAL A 36 -6.60 -1.05 10.88
CA VAL A 36 -6.33 0.03 11.83
C VAL A 36 -7.56 0.27 12.71
N SER A 37 -7.36 0.25 14.03
CA SER A 37 -8.45 0.54 14.98
C SER A 37 -8.76 2.04 15.05
N ALA A 38 -9.94 2.39 15.58
CA ALA A 38 -10.31 3.77 15.85
C ALA A 38 -9.31 4.49 16.77
N VAL A 39 -8.78 3.79 17.77
CA VAL A 39 -7.78 4.34 18.70
C VAL A 39 -6.47 4.64 17.96
N GLN A 40 -6.02 3.72 17.12
CA GLN A 40 -4.83 3.89 16.30
C GLN A 40 -4.98 5.01 15.27
N LEU A 41 -6.15 5.15 14.62
CA LEU A 41 -6.42 6.26 13.71
C LEU A 41 -6.33 7.63 14.41
N ARG A 42 -6.87 7.74 15.63
CA ARG A 42 -6.72 8.96 16.44
C ARG A 42 -5.27 9.23 16.82
N ALA A 43 -4.54 8.21 17.28
CA ALA A 43 -3.13 8.33 17.59
C ALA A 43 -2.29 8.76 16.38
N LEU A 44 -2.59 8.22 15.19
CA LEU A 44 -1.98 8.63 13.92
C LEU A 44 -2.27 10.10 13.62
N ALA A 45 -3.52 10.54 13.75
CA ALA A 45 -3.92 11.94 13.54
C ALA A 45 -3.15 12.89 14.48
N ASP A 46 -3.07 12.54 15.76
CA ASP A 46 -2.33 13.31 16.77
C ASP A 46 -0.83 13.35 16.43
N CYS A 47 -0.26 12.23 15.98
CA CYS A 47 1.14 12.17 15.54
C CYS A 47 1.40 13.02 14.29
N ALA A 48 0.48 13.05 13.34
CA ALA A 48 0.63 13.87 12.13
C ALA A 48 0.70 15.36 12.47
N GLU A 49 -0.20 15.85 13.34
CA GLU A 49 -0.21 17.25 13.79
C GLU A 49 0.94 17.58 14.74
N ALA A 50 1.32 16.66 15.63
CA ALA A 50 2.32 16.90 16.67
C ALA A 50 3.77 16.66 16.22
N CYS A 51 3.98 15.85 15.18
CA CYS A 51 5.32 15.44 14.76
C CYS A 51 5.61 15.68 13.28
N GLY A 52 4.60 15.58 12.40
CA GLY A 52 4.74 15.63 10.95
C GLY A 52 4.20 16.90 10.29
N ASP A 53 3.78 16.75 9.03
CA ASP A 53 3.18 17.76 8.16
C ASP A 53 1.67 17.99 8.38
N GLY A 54 1.06 17.32 9.35
CA GLY A 54 -0.38 17.40 9.65
C GLY A 54 -1.25 16.37 8.94
N ASP A 55 -0.70 15.60 7.99
CA ASP A 55 -1.46 14.64 7.19
C ASP A 55 -0.95 13.20 7.35
N LEU A 56 -1.86 12.26 7.11
CA LEU A 56 -1.57 10.84 6.93
C LEU A 56 -1.55 10.52 5.43
N HIS A 57 -0.48 9.84 4.99
CA HIS A 57 -0.33 9.47 3.59
C HIS A 57 -0.50 7.96 3.44
N LEU A 58 -1.55 7.54 2.74
CA LEU A 58 -1.81 6.15 2.42
C LEU A 58 -0.83 5.67 1.34
N THR A 59 -0.37 4.43 1.48
CA THR A 59 0.64 3.82 0.63
C THR A 59 0.05 2.73 -0.25
N SER A 60 0.75 2.37 -1.33
CA SER A 60 0.33 1.29 -2.22
C SER A 60 0.49 -0.12 -1.63
N ARG A 61 0.59 -0.23 -0.30
CA ARG A 61 0.84 -1.47 0.45
C ARG A 61 -0.06 -1.59 1.67
N GLY A 62 -1.24 -0.98 1.60
CA GLY A 62 -2.23 -1.03 2.67
C GLY A 62 -1.67 -0.52 3.99
N ASN A 63 -0.97 0.61 3.94
CA ASN A 63 -0.24 1.13 5.09
C ASN A 63 -0.24 2.66 5.10
N VAL A 64 0.08 3.27 6.24
CA VAL A 64 0.16 4.71 6.46
C VAL A 64 1.62 5.14 6.62
N GLN A 65 1.95 6.32 6.11
CA GLN A 65 3.22 6.99 6.37
C GLN A 65 2.97 8.42 6.87
N LEU A 66 3.81 8.86 7.79
CA LEU A 66 3.90 10.25 8.23
C LEU A 66 5.12 10.90 7.55
N ARG A 67 4.97 12.15 7.12
CA ARG A 67 6.00 12.91 6.42
C ARG A 67 6.33 14.18 7.17
N GLY A 68 7.46 14.80 6.83
CA GLY A 68 7.92 16.02 7.47
C GLY A 68 8.12 15.89 8.97
N VAL A 69 8.63 14.72 9.41
CA VAL A 69 8.83 14.43 10.83
C VAL A 69 9.99 15.29 11.35
N THR A 70 9.65 16.41 11.97
CA THR A 70 10.59 17.46 12.38
C THR A 70 10.69 17.58 13.90
N ARG A 71 9.73 17.02 14.65
CA ARG A 71 9.65 17.11 16.11
C ARG A 71 9.84 15.74 16.77
N PRO A 72 10.51 15.68 17.94
CA PRO A 72 10.79 14.43 18.63
C PRO A 72 9.52 13.79 19.22
N GLY A 73 9.61 12.50 19.55
CA GLY A 73 8.55 11.77 20.28
C GLY A 73 7.61 10.94 19.41
N LEU A 74 7.75 10.98 18.08
CA LEU A 74 6.93 10.17 17.16
C LEU A 74 7.03 8.66 17.49
N ALA A 75 8.24 8.15 17.66
CA ALA A 75 8.46 6.73 17.88
C ALA A 75 7.76 6.21 19.15
N GLY A 76 7.86 6.94 20.27
CA GLY A 76 7.18 6.57 21.52
C GLY A 76 5.67 6.55 21.36
N ARG A 77 5.08 7.60 20.76
CA ARG A 77 3.63 7.68 20.53
C ARG A 77 3.11 6.55 19.65
N LEU A 78 3.84 6.20 18.60
CA LEU A 78 3.49 5.09 17.71
C LEU A 78 3.67 3.73 18.40
N ALA A 79 4.69 3.57 19.25
CA ALA A 79 4.89 2.36 20.04
C ALA A 79 3.74 2.17 21.04
N ASP A 80 3.36 3.21 21.77
CA ASP A 80 2.25 3.19 22.74
C ASP A 80 0.90 2.86 22.07
N ALA A 81 0.72 3.26 20.81
CA ALA A 81 -0.45 2.94 20.01
C ALA A 81 -0.39 1.54 19.34
N GLY A 82 0.69 0.78 19.52
CA GLY A 82 0.87 -0.53 18.88
C GLY A 82 0.98 -0.46 17.35
N LEU A 83 1.57 0.62 16.83
CA LEU A 83 1.72 0.90 15.39
C LEU A 83 3.12 0.60 14.87
N LEU A 84 4.01 0.09 15.71
CA LEU A 84 5.36 -0.35 15.34
C LEU A 84 5.45 -1.87 15.37
N PRO A 85 6.21 -2.49 14.46
CA PRO A 85 6.64 -3.87 14.68
C PRO A 85 7.70 -3.89 15.79
N SER A 86 8.22 -5.07 16.14
CA SER A 86 9.41 -5.14 16.98
C SER A 86 10.57 -4.37 16.33
N PRO A 87 11.45 -3.69 17.10
CA PRO A 87 12.52 -2.85 16.54
C PRO A 87 13.43 -3.58 15.53
N SER A 88 13.67 -4.88 15.73
CA SER A 88 14.45 -5.72 14.81
C SER A 88 13.76 -5.96 13.47
N HIS A 89 12.43 -5.92 13.41
CA HIS A 89 11.63 -6.26 12.22
C HIS A 89 11.09 -5.04 11.48
N GLU A 90 11.50 -3.83 11.86
CA GLU A 90 10.99 -2.58 11.27
C GLU A 90 11.17 -2.49 9.75
N ARG A 91 12.23 -3.10 9.22
CA ARG A 91 12.51 -3.10 7.78
C ARG A 91 11.63 -4.09 7.02
N VAL A 92 11.12 -5.13 7.68
CA VAL A 92 10.25 -6.14 7.05
C VAL A 92 8.99 -5.43 6.56
N ARG A 93 8.62 -5.61 5.28
CA ARG A 93 7.44 -4.93 4.73
C ARG A 93 6.16 -5.40 5.39
N ASN A 94 5.16 -4.52 5.30
CA ASN A 94 3.79 -4.83 5.65
C ASN A 94 3.25 -6.04 4.88
N VAL A 95 2.30 -6.75 5.48
CA VAL A 95 1.62 -7.90 4.89
C VAL A 95 0.35 -7.42 4.21
N LEU A 96 0.12 -7.78 2.94
CA LEU A 96 -1.13 -7.47 2.26
C LEU A 96 -2.19 -8.54 2.56
N ALA A 97 -3.45 -8.12 2.60
CA ALA A 97 -4.60 -9.02 2.62
C ALA A 97 -5.72 -8.41 1.79
N SER A 98 -6.54 -9.24 1.15
CA SER A 98 -7.73 -8.78 0.42
C SER A 98 -8.68 -8.00 1.34
N PRO A 99 -8.86 -6.68 1.13
CA PRO A 99 -9.50 -5.82 2.13
C PRO A 99 -11.03 -5.96 2.20
N LEU A 100 -11.67 -6.59 1.21
CA LEU A 100 -13.12 -6.85 1.23
C LEU A 100 -13.45 -8.27 1.73
N SER A 101 -12.45 -9.02 2.17
CA SER A 101 -12.65 -10.39 2.67
C SER A 101 -13.58 -10.39 3.89
N GLY A 102 -14.59 -11.26 3.85
CA GLY A 102 -15.63 -11.33 4.87
C GLY A 102 -16.62 -10.15 4.88
N LEU A 103 -16.52 -9.22 3.91
CA LEU A 103 -17.47 -8.12 3.72
C LEU A 103 -18.32 -8.31 2.46
N THR A 104 -17.67 -8.66 1.34
CA THR A 104 -18.36 -8.90 0.07
C THR A 104 -17.54 -9.82 -0.85
N GLY A 105 -18.18 -10.87 -1.35
CA GLY A 105 -17.54 -11.87 -2.21
C GLY A 105 -16.39 -12.63 -1.54
N GLY A 106 -15.44 -13.08 -2.36
CA GLY A 106 -14.32 -13.92 -1.92
C GLY A 106 -14.70 -15.40 -1.78
N LEU A 107 -13.69 -16.26 -1.89
CA LEU A 107 -13.82 -17.71 -1.68
C LEU A 107 -13.54 -18.11 -0.24
N ALA A 108 -12.64 -17.39 0.45
CA ALA A 108 -12.27 -17.64 1.84
C ALA A 108 -12.17 -16.34 2.66
N ASP A 109 -12.38 -16.43 3.98
CA ASP A 109 -12.11 -15.31 4.88
C ASP A 109 -10.62 -15.26 5.25
N VAL A 110 -9.89 -14.26 4.76
CA VAL A 110 -8.46 -14.06 5.05
C VAL A 110 -8.20 -13.06 6.17
N ARG A 111 -9.26 -12.54 6.82
CA ARG A 111 -9.10 -11.65 7.97
C ARG A 111 -8.33 -12.37 9.09
N GLY A 112 -7.45 -11.62 9.75
CA GLY A 112 -6.59 -12.13 10.82
C GLY A 112 -5.33 -12.86 10.34
N LEU A 113 -5.29 -13.44 9.13
CA LEU A 113 -4.11 -14.16 8.65
C LEU A 113 -2.85 -13.27 8.55
N ALA A 114 -3.03 -12.01 8.11
CA ALA A 114 -1.92 -11.06 8.06
C ALA A 114 -1.36 -10.71 9.44
N ALA A 115 -2.22 -10.56 10.46
CA ALA A 115 -1.80 -10.31 11.84
C ALA A 115 -1.13 -11.55 12.45
N ALA A 116 -1.65 -12.75 12.18
CA ALA A 116 -1.04 -14.01 12.59
C ALA A 116 0.36 -14.19 11.97
N LEU A 117 0.50 -13.92 10.67
CA LEU A 117 1.81 -13.92 10.00
C LEU A 117 2.76 -12.88 10.62
N ASP A 118 2.27 -11.68 10.91
CA ASP A 118 3.09 -10.62 11.51
C ASP A 118 3.62 -10.99 12.90
N ALA A 119 2.79 -11.64 13.72
CA ALA A 119 3.19 -12.14 15.03
C ALA A 119 4.30 -13.19 14.91
N VAL A 120 4.17 -14.16 13.98
CA VAL A 120 5.20 -15.18 13.75
C VAL A 120 6.48 -14.57 13.17
N LEU A 121 6.35 -13.59 12.26
CA LEU A 121 7.49 -12.83 11.73
C LEU A 121 8.28 -12.19 12.89
N CYS A 122 7.62 -11.42 13.76
CA CYS A 122 8.27 -10.75 14.88
C CYS A 122 8.86 -11.72 15.92
N ALA A 123 8.30 -12.92 16.04
CA ALA A 123 8.79 -13.96 16.94
C ALA A 123 9.99 -14.76 16.37
N THR A 124 10.35 -14.58 15.10
CA THR A 124 11.38 -15.36 14.40
C THR A 124 12.59 -14.47 14.06
N PRO A 125 13.65 -14.45 14.89
CA PRO A 125 14.77 -13.50 14.75
C PRO A 125 15.45 -13.49 13.37
N GLU A 126 15.52 -14.64 12.69
CA GLU A 126 16.12 -14.78 11.37
C GLU A 126 15.40 -13.93 10.32
N LEU A 127 14.08 -13.79 10.44
CA LEU A 127 13.23 -13.06 9.49
C LEU A 127 13.40 -11.54 9.58
N ALA A 128 14.04 -11.02 10.64
CA ALA A 128 14.47 -9.62 10.72
C ALA A 128 15.44 -9.24 9.58
N SER A 129 16.14 -10.22 9.01
CA SER A 129 17.08 -10.04 7.89
C SER A 129 16.41 -9.99 6.50
N LEU A 130 15.08 -10.18 6.44
CA LEU A 130 14.35 -10.07 5.18
C LEU A 130 14.57 -8.69 4.55
N PRO A 131 14.80 -8.63 3.23
CA PRO A 131 14.80 -7.36 2.52
C PRO A 131 13.49 -6.63 2.77
N GLY A 132 13.55 -5.33 3.03
CA GLY A 132 12.40 -4.45 3.06
C GLY A 132 11.78 -4.20 1.70
N ARG A 133 12.08 -5.04 0.70
CA ARG A 133 11.30 -5.19 -0.54
C ARG A 133 10.52 -6.49 -0.60
N PHE A 134 10.84 -7.50 0.21
CA PHE A 134 10.12 -8.76 0.26
C PHE A 134 8.67 -8.50 0.72
N LEU A 135 7.69 -9.07 0.03
CA LEU A 135 6.27 -8.81 0.25
C LEU A 135 5.51 -10.12 0.44
N PHE A 136 4.72 -10.18 1.51
CA PHE A 136 3.73 -11.22 1.74
C PHE A 136 2.33 -10.75 1.33
N ALA A 137 1.48 -11.70 0.94
CA ALA A 137 0.07 -11.45 0.65
C ALA A 137 -0.84 -12.64 1.01
N PHE A 138 -2.07 -12.32 1.39
CA PHE A 138 -3.19 -13.25 1.44
C PHE A 138 -4.30 -12.75 0.52
N ASP A 139 -4.64 -13.54 -0.49
CA ASP A 139 -5.70 -13.24 -1.44
C ASP A 139 -6.91 -14.16 -1.21
N ASP A 140 -8.10 -13.60 -1.09
CA ASP A 140 -9.32 -14.36 -0.82
C ASP A 140 -9.90 -15.08 -2.04
N GLY A 141 -9.17 -15.13 -3.16
CA GLY A 141 -9.57 -15.78 -4.40
C GLY A 141 -9.99 -14.78 -5.49
N ARG A 142 -10.37 -13.55 -5.10
CA ARG A 142 -10.73 -12.47 -6.03
C ARG A 142 -9.57 -12.02 -6.91
N GLY A 143 -8.33 -12.29 -6.51
CA GLY A 143 -7.13 -11.88 -7.25
C GLY A 143 -6.79 -10.39 -7.12
N ASP A 144 -7.47 -9.67 -6.23
CA ASP A 144 -7.30 -8.24 -6.01
C ASP A 144 -5.90 -7.91 -5.46
N VAL A 145 -5.39 -8.75 -4.57
CA VAL A 145 -4.06 -8.60 -3.97
C VAL A 145 -3.02 -9.48 -4.66
N ALA A 146 -3.40 -10.65 -5.19
CA ALA A 146 -2.50 -11.50 -5.95
C ALA A 146 -1.91 -10.75 -7.17
N GLY A 147 -2.67 -9.84 -7.76
CA GLY A 147 -2.23 -8.96 -8.85
C GLY A 147 -1.07 -8.01 -8.51
N GLU A 148 -0.77 -7.79 -7.22
CA GLU A 148 0.36 -6.98 -6.74
C GLU A 148 1.73 -7.68 -6.85
N GLY A 149 1.73 -8.97 -7.23
CA GLY A 149 2.97 -9.74 -7.46
C GLY A 149 3.83 -9.83 -6.20
N ALA A 150 3.21 -10.20 -5.07
CA ALA A 150 3.93 -10.47 -3.83
C ALA A 150 5.00 -11.55 -4.04
N ASP A 151 6.04 -11.53 -3.22
CA ASP A 151 7.10 -12.55 -3.27
C ASP A 151 6.56 -13.91 -2.87
N VAL A 152 5.66 -13.93 -1.87
CA VAL A 152 4.93 -15.11 -1.43
C VAL A 152 3.47 -14.71 -1.17
N CYS A 153 2.54 -15.44 -1.77
CA CYS A 153 1.11 -15.22 -1.57
C CYS A 153 0.38 -16.54 -1.41
N TRP A 154 -0.52 -16.62 -0.43
CA TRP A 154 -1.55 -17.65 -0.43
C TRP A 154 -2.80 -17.08 -1.10
N ARG A 155 -3.32 -17.74 -2.13
CA ARG A 155 -4.54 -17.34 -2.84
C ARG A 155 -5.59 -18.42 -2.69
N ALA A 156 -6.77 -18.08 -2.16
CA ALA A 156 -7.85 -19.05 -2.00
C ALA A 156 -8.29 -19.63 -3.36
N THR A 157 -8.51 -20.95 -3.38
CA THR A 157 -9.17 -21.70 -4.46
C THR A 157 -10.51 -22.27 -4.01
N GLY A 158 -10.77 -22.23 -2.70
CA GLY A 158 -12.02 -22.59 -2.05
C GLY A 158 -12.06 -22.03 -0.61
N PRO A 159 -13.06 -22.40 0.20
CA PRO A 159 -13.27 -21.84 1.54
C PRO A 159 -12.18 -22.20 2.56
N SER A 160 -11.54 -23.35 2.40
CA SER A 160 -10.53 -23.87 3.33
C SER A 160 -9.22 -24.23 2.66
N GLU A 161 -9.08 -23.97 1.36
CA GLU A 161 -7.90 -24.30 0.56
C GLU A 161 -7.50 -23.16 -0.35
N GLY A 162 -6.21 -23.12 -0.67
CA GLY A 162 -5.66 -22.18 -1.62
C GLY A 162 -4.40 -22.71 -2.26
N THR A 163 -3.82 -21.88 -3.12
CA THR A 163 -2.55 -22.16 -3.77
C THR A 163 -1.46 -21.21 -3.32
N LEU A 164 -0.24 -21.72 -3.29
CA LEU A 164 0.95 -20.91 -3.08
C LEU A 164 1.39 -20.26 -4.39
N LEU A 165 1.44 -18.94 -4.40
CA LEU A 165 2.04 -18.15 -5.47
C LEU A 165 3.42 -17.63 -5.06
N LEU A 166 4.40 -17.76 -5.95
CA LEU A 166 5.73 -17.19 -5.80
C LEU A 166 5.99 -16.18 -6.91
N ALA A 167 6.33 -14.94 -6.54
CA ALA A 167 6.45 -13.82 -7.48
C ALA A 167 5.23 -13.68 -8.43
N GLY A 168 4.04 -14.03 -7.95
CA GLY A 168 2.78 -14.00 -8.71
C GLY A 168 2.49 -15.23 -9.59
N GLY A 169 3.39 -16.22 -9.68
CA GLY A 169 3.15 -17.48 -10.40
C GLY A 169 2.63 -18.59 -9.50
N ASP A 170 1.69 -19.42 -9.98
CA ASP A 170 1.14 -20.57 -9.25
C ASP A 170 2.14 -21.73 -9.25
N THR A 171 2.59 -22.12 -8.06
CA THR A 171 3.54 -23.23 -7.88
C THR A 171 2.91 -24.61 -8.05
N GLY A 172 1.58 -24.69 -8.14
CA GLY A 172 0.82 -25.95 -8.10
C GLY A 172 0.70 -26.55 -6.69
N ARG A 173 1.36 -25.96 -5.67
CA ARG A 173 1.27 -26.41 -4.28
C ARG A 173 -0.04 -25.93 -3.67
N ARG A 174 -0.93 -26.87 -3.36
CA ARG A 174 -2.16 -26.62 -2.61
C ARG A 174 -1.88 -26.62 -1.11
N VAL A 175 -2.41 -25.63 -0.41
CA VAL A 175 -2.14 -25.35 1.00
C VAL A 175 -3.46 -25.04 1.68
N THR A 176 -3.74 -25.72 2.80
CA THR A 176 -4.95 -25.43 3.58
C THR A 176 -4.88 -24.01 4.13
N ARG A 177 -6.04 -23.39 4.40
CA ARG A 177 -6.09 -22.09 5.07
C ARG A 177 -5.39 -22.11 6.43
N ALA A 178 -5.48 -23.24 7.16
CA ALA A 178 -4.85 -23.40 8.47
C ALA A 178 -3.31 -23.38 8.38
N ASP A 179 -2.75 -23.95 7.32
CA ASP A 179 -1.30 -24.04 7.10
C ASP A 179 -0.72 -22.84 6.31
N ALA A 180 -1.56 -21.88 5.92
CA ALA A 180 -1.15 -20.78 5.05
C ALA A 180 -0.05 -19.93 5.70
N VAL A 181 -0.18 -19.63 7.01
CA VAL A 181 0.80 -18.82 7.74
C VAL A 181 2.14 -19.54 7.86
N SER A 182 2.16 -20.79 8.34
CA SER A 182 3.39 -21.57 8.49
C SER A 182 4.09 -21.76 7.14
N THR A 183 3.34 -22.08 6.09
CA THR A 183 3.88 -22.23 4.73
C THR A 183 4.55 -20.95 4.22
N LEU A 184 3.95 -19.78 4.43
CA LEU A 184 4.54 -18.50 4.01
C LEU A 184 5.84 -18.20 4.77
N ILE A 185 5.90 -18.55 6.06
CA ILE A 185 7.10 -18.41 6.90
C ILE A 185 8.22 -19.34 6.41
N ASP A 186 7.92 -20.61 6.14
CA ASP A 186 8.90 -21.57 5.66
C ASP A 186 9.54 -21.13 4.34
N VAL A 187 8.72 -20.61 3.42
CA VAL A 187 9.23 -20.05 2.15
C VAL A 187 10.13 -18.84 2.39
N ALA A 188 9.79 -17.96 3.34
CA ALA A 188 10.61 -16.80 3.64
C ALA A 188 11.96 -17.16 4.29
N LEU A 189 11.96 -18.15 5.18
CA LEU A 189 13.20 -18.71 5.76
C LEU A 189 14.07 -19.34 4.69
N GLU A 190 13.47 -20.12 3.78
CA GLU A 190 14.21 -20.73 2.68
C GLU A 190 14.75 -19.67 1.71
N PHE A 191 13.98 -18.63 1.42
CA PHE A 191 14.44 -17.50 0.62
C PHE A 191 15.69 -16.87 1.24
N LEU A 192 15.72 -16.66 2.55
CA LEU A 192 16.90 -16.11 3.23
C LEU A 192 18.15 -16.99 3.07
N ARG A 193 18.00 -18.32 3.01
CA ARG A 193 19.12 -19.24 2.81
C ARG A 193 19.70 -19.14 1.41
N VAL A 194 18.85 -18.99 0.39
CA VAL A 194 19.28 -19.06 -1.03
C VAL A 194 19.45 -17.71 -1.72
N ARG A 195 18.95 -16.61 -1.14
CA ARG A 195 18.80 -15.32 -1.84
C ARG A 195 20.08 -14.69 -2.35
N GLY A 196 21.24 -14.96 -1.74
CA GLY A 196 22.45 -14.18 -1.97
C GLY A 196 22.16 -12.67 -1.87
N SER A 197 22.36 -11.93 -2.96
CA SER A 197 22.07 -10.48 -3.03
C SER A 197 20.63 -10.12 -3.42
N ALA A 198 19.77 -11.08 -3.75
CA ALA A 198 18.41 -10.82 -4.19
C ALA A 198 17.58 -10.14 -3.09
N TRP A 199 16.77 -9.16 -3.46
CA TRP A 199 15.82 -8.47 -2.58
C TRP A 199 14.39 -9.01 -2.71
N ARG A 200 14.14 -9.78 -3.77
CA ARG A 200 12.83 -10.29 -4.16
C ARG A 200 12.99 -11.73 -4.66
N VAL A 201 11.95 -12.55 -4.50
CA VAL A 201 11.89 -13.89 -5.10
C VAL A 201 12.04 -13.81 -6.62
N ALA A 202 11.46 -12.75 -7.22
CA ALA A 202 11.55 -12.50 -8.65
C ALA A 202 12.97 -12.18 -9.17
N GLU A 203 13.97 -12.02 -8.29
CA GLU A 203 15.37 -11.78 -8.67
C GLU A 203 16.23 -13.06 -8.61
N LEU A 204 15.67 -14.20 -8.15
CA LEU A 204 16.38 -15.47 -8.12
C LEU A 204 16.51 -16.08 -9.53
N ASP A 205 17.65 -16.71 -9.79
CA ASP A 205 17.94 -17.38 -11.06
C ASP A 205 17.26 -18.77 -11.17
N ASP A 206 16.97 -19.40 -10.03
CA ASP A 206 16.34 -20.72 -9.98
C ASP A 206 14.85 -20.63 -10.39
N PRO A 207 14.42 -21.31 -11.48
CA PRO A 207 13.04 -21.30 -11.92
C PRO A 207 12.07 -21.98 -10.94
N ALA A 208 12.53 -22.81 -10.00
CA ALA A 208 11.67 -23.40 -8.97
C ALA A 208 11.01 -22.33 -8.07
N TRP A 209 11.61 -21.14 -7.99
CA TRP A 209 11.06 -19.98 -7.31
C TRP A 209 10.06 -19.17 -8.14
N ARG A 210 9.70 -19.68 -9.33
CA ARG A 210 8.70 -19.09 -10.20
C ARG A 210 7.65 -20.15 -10.51
N GLY A 211 6.43 -19.90 -10.04
CA GLY A 211 5.29 -20.71 -10.45
C GLY A 211 4.91 -20.47 -11.92
N ALA A 212 4.03 -21.31 -12.46
CA ALA A 212 3.42 -21.09 -13.76
C ALA A 212 2.70 -19.72 -13.75
N PRO A 213 2.78 -18.93 -14.83
CA PRO A 213 2.03 -17.69 -14.92
C PRO A 213 0.55 -17.97 -14.65
N VAL A 214 0.01 -17.38 -13.59
CA VAL A 214 -1.43 -17.40 -13.39
C VAL A 214 -2.00 -16.51 -14.49
N PRO A 215 -3.02 -16.96 -15.26
CA PRO A 215 -3.72 -16.08 -16.16
C PRO A 215 -4.03 -14.82 -15.36
N PRO A 216 -3.69 -13.62 -15.87
CA PRO A 216 -4.06 -12.42 -15.17
C PRO A 216 -5.56 -12.56 -14.92
N VAL A 217 -5.96 -12.64 -13.63
CA VAL A 217 -7.33 -12.28 -13.29
C VAL A 217 -7.47 -10.94 -13.97
N PRO A 218 -8.37 -10.80 -14.96
CA PRO A 218 -8.39 -9.60 -15.75
C PRO A 218 -8.38 -8.46 -14.74
N ARG A 219 -7.40 -7.55 -14.82
CA ARG A 219 -7.40 -6.34 -13.98
C ARG A 219 -8.59 -5.43 -14.31
N VAL A 220 -9.57 -5.98 -15.04
CA VAL A 220 -10.96 -5.59 -15.09
C VAL A 220 -11.40 -5.47 -13.64
N ASP A 221 -11.36 -4.22 -13.18
CA ASP A 221 -12.11 -3.79 -12.03
C ASP A 221 -11.65 -4.29 -10.66
N VAL A 222 -10.33 -4.27 -10.37
CA VAL A 222 -9.93 -3.84 -9.01
C VAL A 222 -10.28 -2.35 -8.90
N GLN A 223 -11.59 -2.11 -8.79
CA GLN A 223 -12.14 -0.80 -8.52
C GLN A 223 -11.62 -0.44 -7.14
N VAL A 224 -10.98 0.73 -7.06
CA VAL A 224 -10.66 1.33 -5.77
C VAL A 224 -11.96 1.28 -4.96
N PRO A 225 -12.01 0.60 -3.79
CA PRO A 225 -13.25 0.53 -3.02
C PRO A 225 -13.72 1.94 -2.72
N VAL A 226 -14.89 2.29 -3.24
CA VAL A 226 -15.47 3.63 -3.17
C VAL A 226 -16.98 3.55 -3.12
N GLY A 227 -17.60 4.46 -2.37
CA GLY A 227 -19.05 4.46 -2.16
C GLY A 227 -19.49 3.32 -1.25
N MET A 228 -20.80 3.06 -1.21
CA MET A 228 -21.33 1.90 -0.49
C MET A 228 -20.97 0.61 -1.23
N LEU A 229 -20.29 -0.29 -0.54
CA LEU A 229 -19.82 -1.59 -1.05
C LEU A 229 -20.80 -2.72 -0.74
N SER A 230 -21.56 -2.56 0.35
CA SER A 230 -22.69 -3.40 0.77
C SER A 230 -23.64 -2.56 1.63
N ALA A 231 -24.67 -3.18 2.20
CA ALA A 231 -25.56 -2.51 3.15
C ALA A 231 -24.86 -2.00 4.42
N SER A 232 -23.67 -2.53 4.73
CA SER A 232 -22.92 -2.21 5.96
C SER A 232 -21.42 -2.06 5.71
N ALA A 233 -20.97 -1.70 4.50
CA ALA A 233 -19.56 -1.44 4.24
C ALA A 233 -19.41 -0.31 3.23
N ALA A 234 -18.44 0.56 3.45
CA ALA A 234 -18.17 1.70 2.59
C ALA A 234 -16.69 1.81 2.22
N GLY A 235 -16.40 2.26 1.01
CA GLY A 235 -15.08 2.64 0.54
C GLY A 235 -14.94 4.16 0.51
N VAL A 236 -13.86 4.67 1.08
CA VAL A 236 -13.55 6.10 1.18
C VAL A 236 -12.26 6.38 0.41
N VAL A 237 -12.32 7.30 -0.54
CA VAL A 237 -11.17 7.68 -1.38
C VAL A 237 -10.69 9.09 -1.02
N PRO A 238 -9.64 9.22 -0.19
CA PRO A 238 -9.04 10.51 0.08
C PRO A 238 -8.26 11.04 -1.12
N ARG A 239 -8.21 12.36 -1.27
CA ARG A 239 -7.48 13.03 -2.35
C ARG A 239 -6.00 12.64 -2.29
N PHE A 240 -5.49 12.08 -3.39
CA PHE A 240 -4.11 11.55 -3.52
C PHE A 240 -3.71 10.45 -2.53
N GLY A 241 -4.65 9.86 -1.79
CA GLY A 241 -4.31 9.03 -0.65
C GLY A 241 -3.85 9.84 0.57
N GLN A 242 -4.25 11.10 0.71
CA GLN A 242 -3.87 11.99 1.82
C GLN A 242 -5.09 12.27 2.69
N LEU A 243 -5.00 11.93 3.96
CA LEU A 243 -6.02 12.22 4.97
C LEU A 243 -5.48 13.31 5.88
N SER A 244 -6.23 14.39 6.05
CA SER A 244 -5.93 15.32 7.15
C SER A 244 -6.19 14.64 8.50
N ALA A 245 -5.56 15.15 9.55
CA ALA A 245 -5.83 14.68 10.91
C ALA A 245 -7.33 14.77 11.27
N ALA A 246 -8.05 15.80 10.80
CA ALA A 246 -9.50 15.89 10.97
C ALA A 246 -10.25 14.76 10.24
N GLN A 247 -9.89 14.46 8.99
CA GLN A 247 -10.47 13.35 8.24
C GLN A 247 -10.17 11.99 8.88
N ALA A 248 -8.95 11.80 9.39
CA ALA A 248 -8.56 10.59 10.10
C ALA A 248 -9.38 10.39 11.39
N ARG A 249 -9.64 11.47 12.15
CA ARG A 249 -10.53 11.43 13.33
C ARG A 249 -11.98 11.17 12.95
N ALA A 250 -12.46 11.72 11.82
CA ALA A 250 -13.80 11.43 11.31
C ALA A 250 -13.94 9.93 10.95
N LEU A 251 -12.97 9.35 10.24
CA LEU A 251 -12.93 7.90 9.98
C LEU A 251 -12.90 7.08 11.29
N ALA A 252 -12.12 7.52 12.28
CA ALA A 252 -12.06 6.86 13.59
C ALA A 252 -13.39 6.89 14.36
N SER A 253 -14.28 7.84 14.06
CA SER A 253 -15.63 7.89 14.64
C SER A 253 -16.56 6.81 14.05
N CYS A 254 -16.23 6.29 12.87
CA CYS A 254 -16.94 5.19 12.23
C CYS A 254 -16.48 3.80 12.72
N GLY A 255 -15.40 3.71 13.49
CA GLY A 255 -14.90 2.45 14.06
C GLY A 255 -13.58 1.98 13.45
N GLN A 256 -13.44 0.67 13.28
CA GLN A 256 -12.26 0.07 12.64
C GLN A 256 -12.26 0.40 11.15
N ALA A 257 -11.07 0.51 10.56
CA ALA A 257 -10.90 0.72 9.13
C ALA A 257 -9.84 -0.21 8.54
N LEU A 258 -9.85 -0.35 7.22
CA LEU A 258 -8.86 -1.10 6.46
C LEU A 258 -8.24 -0.18 5.41
N VAL A 259 -6.95 0.11 5.52
CA VAL A 259 -6.19 0.85 4.51
C VAL A 259 -5.87 -0.10 3.36
N THR A 260 -6.29 0.27 2.15
CA THR A 260 -6.12 -0.59 0.98
C THR A 260 -4.79 -0.35 0.26
N PRO A 261 -4.27 -1.32 -0.52
CA PRO A 261 -3.14 -1.10 -1.43
C PRO A 261 -3.41 -0.07 -2.53
N TRP A 262 -4.64 0.43 -2.66
CA TRP A 262 -5.04 1.39 -3.69
C TRP A 262 -5.22 2.80 -3.13
N LYS A 263 -4.67 3.06 -1.94
CA LYS A 263 -4.74 4.35 -1.24
C LYS A 263 -6.17 4.81 -0.97
N SER A 264 -7.05 3.86 -0.68
CA SER A 264 -8.38 4.10 -0.13
C SER A 264 -8.49 3.49 1.26
N VAL A 265 -9.62 3.74 1.92
CA VAL A 265 -9.98 3.17 3.20
C VAL A 265 -11.29 2.43 3.05
N VAL A 266 -11.39 1.21 3.56
CA VAL A 266 -12.66 0.51 3.73
C VAL A 266 -13.10 0.68 5.18
N LEU A 267 -14.36 1.04 5.37
CA LEU A 267 -15.05 1.10 6.65
C LEU A 267 -16.02 -0.09 6.71
N PRO A 268 -15.67 -1.16 7.44
CA PRO A 268 -16.65 -2.15 7.89
C PRO A 268 -17.72 -1.48 8.74
N ASP A 269 -18.92 -2.06 8.72
CA ASP A 269 -20.08 -1.64 9.50
C ASP A 269 -20.47 -0.16 9.32
N ALA A 270 -20.24 0.38 8.12
CA ALA A 270 -20.55 1.76 7.78
C ALA A 270 -22.08 1.99 7.64
N PRO A 271 -22.65 3.03 8.27
CA PRO A 271 -24.06 3.35 8.10
C PRO A 271 -24.34 3.95 6.72
N ALA A 272 -25.60 3.94 6.28
CA ALA A 272 -25.99 4.44 4.96
C ALA A 272 -25.69 5.94 4.74
N ASP A 273 -25.68 6.74 5.81
CA ASP A 273 -25.38 8.18 5.81
C ASP A 273 -23.88 8.49 6.04
N VAL A 274 -22.99 7.50 5.94
CA VAL A 274 -21.56 7.66 6.27
C VAL A 274 -20.89 8.81 5.52
N PHE A 275 -21.21 9.02 4.24
CA PHE A 275 -20.58 10.08 3.45
C PHE A 275 -21.10 11.48 3.80
N GLU A 276 -22.33 11.59 4.31
CA GLU A 276 -22.85 12.85 4.86
C GLU A 276 -22.10 13.20 6.16
N ARG A 277 -21.83 12.19 7.01
CA ARG A 277 -21.07 12.36 8.25
C ARG A 277 -19.60 12.70 8.01
N LEU A 278 -18.98 12.04 7.03
CA LEU A 278 -17.58 12.27 6.69
C LEU A 278 -17.40 13.60 5.93
N GLY A 279 -18.31 13.92 5.03
CA GLY A 279 -18.19 15.07 4.13
C GLY A 279 -17.12 14.91 3.03
N PHE A 280 -16.60 13.70 2.81
CA PHE A 280 -15.61 13.43 1.75
C PHE A 280 -15.58 11.95 1.30
N GLY A 281 -14.96 11.72 0.14
CA GLY A 281 -14.41 10.41 -0.26
C GLY A 281 -15.41 9.36 -0.73
N GLY A 282 -16.69 9.69 -0.88
CA GLY A 282 -17.72 8.78 -1.40
C GLY A 282 -17.75 8.56 -2.91
N GLU A 283 -16.91 9.29 -3.65
CA GLU A 283 -16.85 9.23 -5.11
C GLU A 283 -15.43 8.98 -5.62
N PRO A 284 -15.28 8.31 -6.78
CA PRO A 284 -13.99 8.14 -7.40
C PRO A 284 -13.45 9.50 -7.87
N LEU A 285 -12.19 9.79 -7.57
CA LEU A 285 -11.59 11.07 -7.95
C LEU A 285 -11.10 11.13 -9.40
N GLY A 286 -10.81 9.96 -10.01
CA GLY A 286 -10.27 9.84 -11.38
C GLY A 286 -8.81 10.30 -11.54
N THR A 287 -8.42 11.36 -10.85
CA THR A 287 -7.07 11.93 -10.87
C THR A 287 -6.24 11.51 -9.66
N SER A 288 -4.99 11.14 -9.92
CA SER A 288 -3.99 10.83 -8.89
C SER A 288 -2.70 11.60 -9.15
N ALA A 289 -1.83 11.68 -8.14
CA ALA A 289 -0.53 12.33 -8.29
C ALA A 289 0.52 11.64 -7.41
N CYS A 290 1.79 11.79 -7.78
CA CYS A 290 2.89 11.51 -6.86
C CYS A 290 2.96 12.59 -5.76
N ILE A 291 3.96 12.53 -4.89
CA ILE A 291 4.09 13.52 -3.80
C ILE A 291 4.36 14.94 -4.33
N GLY A 292 5.07 15.07 -5.47
CA GLY A 292 5.39 16.37 -6.05
C GLY A 292 6.35 17.22 -5.24
N ARG A 293 6.50 18.48 -5.63
CA ARG A 293 7.06 19.52 -4.75
C ARG A 293 5.99 19.90 -3.70
N PRO A 294 6.41 20.37 -2.51
CA PRO A 294 7.79 20.44 -2.03
C PRO A 294 8.35 19.09 -1.53
N GLY A 295 7.51 18.05 -1.38
CA GLY A 295 7.89 16.80 -0.70
C GLY A 295 8.86 15.86 -1.42
N CYS A 296 9.21 16.13 -2.68
CA CYS A 296 10.20 15.37 -3.44
C CYS A 296 11.16 16.29 -4.20
N ALA A 297 12.44 16.22 -3.84
CA ALA A 297 13.53 16.97 -4.47
C ALA A 297 13.69 16.68 -5.97
N LYS A 298 13.19 15.53 -6.44
CA LYS A 298 13.25 15.14 -7.86
C LYS A 298 12.09 15.71 -8.68
N SER A 299 11.05 16.21 -8.01
CA SER A 299 9.90 16.79 -8.67
C SER A 299 10.25 18.15 -9.29
N ARG A 300 9.75 18.39 -10.49
CA ARG A 300 9.90 19.66 -11.23
C ARG A 300 8.76 20.64 -10.93
N ALA A 301 7.61 20.16 -10.47
CA ALA A 301 6.43 20.97 -10.17
C ALA A 301 5.72 20.51 -8.88
N ASP A 302 4.81 21.35 -8.38
CA ASP A 302 3.83 20.95 -7.36
C ASP A 302 2.64 20.27 -8.06
N VAL A 303 2.84 19.00 -8.39
CA VAL A 303 1.86 18.24 -9.16
C VAL A 303 0.53 17.99 -8.43
N ARG A 304 0.49 18.16 -7.10
CA ARG A 304 -0.75 18.01 -6.32
C ARG A 304 -1.57 19.30 -6.36
N ALA A 305 -0.91 20.46 -6.32
CA ALA A 305 -1.54 21.75 -6.55
C ALA A 305 -2.02 21.89 -8.01
N ASP A 306 -1.24 21.41 -8.96
CA ASP A 306 -1.52 21.53 -10.41
C ASP A 306 -2.55 20.51 -10.92
N ALA A 307 -2.83 19.47 -10.12
CA ALA A 307 -3.73 18.39 -10.51
C ALA A 307 -5.14 18.89 -10.84
N VAL A 308 -5.69 18.37 -11.94
CA VAL A 308 -7.02 18.70 -12.43
C VAL A 308 -8.00 17.59 -12.09
N PHE A 309 -9.16 17.95 -11.53
CA PHE A 309 -10.25 17.03 -11.20
C PHE A 309 -11.50 17.42 -11.99
N ARG A 310 -11.99 16.52 -12.84
CA ARG A 310 -13.21 16.69 -13.62
C ARG A 310 -13.91 15.34 -13.82
N PRO A 311 -15.25 15.31 -13.91
CA PRO A 311 -15.98 14.08 -14.21
C PRO A 311 -15.45 13.38 -15.46
N GLY A 312 -15.19 12.08 -15.36
CA GLY A 312 -14.67 11.26 -16.46
C GLY A 312 -13.17 11.35 -16.72
N LEU A 313 -12.47 12.36 -16.20
CA LEU A 313 -11.01 12.46 -16.36
C LEU A 313 -10.30 11.40 -15.50
N ARG A 314 -9.45 10.60 -16.15
CA ARG A 314 -8.55 9.66 -15.48
C ARG A 314 -7.11 10.03 -15.75
N ALA A 315 -6.47 10.76 -14.84
CA ALA A 315 -5.12 11.29 -15.03
C ALA A 315 -4.17 10.89 -13.90
N HIS A 316 -2.88 10.76 -14.22
CA HIS A 316 -1.83 10.62 -13.22
C HIS A 316 -0.76 11.71 -13.39
N PHE A 317 -0.66 12.59 -12.40
CA PHE A 317 0.31 13.68 -12.39
C PHE A 317 1.62 13.26 -11.71
N SER A 318 2.71 13.36 -12.46
CA SER A 318 4.04 12.92 -12.08
C SER A 318 5.01 14.09 -12.09
N GLY A 319 5.65 14.34 -10.95
CA GLY A 319 6.65 15.40 -10.82
C GLY A 319 7.94 15.17 -11.60
N CYS A 320 8.20 13.93 -12.05
CA CYS A 320 9.37 13.58 -12.84
C CYS A 320 9.13 12.28 -13.63
N GLU A 321 10.12 11.88 -14.43
CA GLU A 321 10.09 10.71 -15.32
C GLU A 321 9.84 9.37 -14.62
N ARG A 322 10.04 9.31 -13.29
CA ARG A 322 9.84 8.09 -12.50
C ARG A 322 8.38 7.70 -12.29
N ARG A 323 7.43 8.61 -12.49
CA ARG A 323 5.98 8.32 -12.41
C ARG A 323 5.58 7.55 -11.15
N CYS A 324 6.09 8.00 -10.01
CA CYS A 324 5.95 7.28 -8.75
C CYS A 324 4.48 7.13 -8.35
N GLY A 325 4.03 5.88 -8.18
CA GLY A 325 2.65 5.59 -7.81
C GLY A 325 1.65 5.73 -8.95
N LYS A 326 2.11 5.76 -10.21
CA LYS A 326 1.23 5.68 -11.37
C LYS A 326 0.39 4.39 -11.29
N PRO A 327 -0.95 4.50 -11.36
CA PRO A 327 -1.82 3.35 -11.43
C PRO A 327 -1.47 2.48 -12.64
N SER A 328 -1.75 1.18 -12.54
CA SER A 328 -1.48 0.29 -13.66
C SER A 328 -2.57 0.32 -14.74
N GLN A 329 -3.74 0.86 -14.42
CA GLN A 329 -4.81 1.09 -15.38
C GLN A 329 -4.45 2.24 -16.34
N SER A 330 -5.12 2.27 -17.50
CA SER A 330 -4.96 3.38 -18.45
C SER A 330 -5.40 4.70 -17.82
N THR A 331 -4.52 5.69 -17.87
CA THR A 331 -4.72 7.06 -17.40
C THR A 331 -3.95 7.99 -18.33
N VAL A 332 -4.45 9.21 -18.53
CA VAL A 332 -3.70 10.30 -19.13
C VAL A 332 -2.41 10.52 -18.32
N ASP A 333 -1.26 10.35 -18.96
CA ASP A 333 0.07 10.50 -18.36
C ASP A 333 0.47 11.97 -18.36
N VAL A 334 0.50 12.61 -17.20
CA VAL A 334 0.83 14.04 -17.05
C VAL A 334 2.16 14.16 -16.32
N VAL A 335 3.24 14.46 -17.03
CA VAL A 335 4.60 14.50 -16.46
C VAL A 335 5.16 15.91 -16.48
N ALA A 336 5.55 16.43 -15.32
CA ALA A 336 6.11 17.78 -15.18
C ALA A 336 7.44 17.90 -15.94
N GLU A 337 7.56 18.96 -16.74
CA GLU A 337 8.78 19.38 -17.44
C GLU A 337 9.03 20.88 -17.19
N ALA A 338 10.10 21.44 -17.76
CA ALA A 338 10.36 22.87 -17.62
C ALA A 338 9.24 23.67 -18.30
N GLY A 339 8.61 24.59 -17.57
CA GLY A 339 7.56 25.50 -18.09
C GLY A 339 6.19 24.87 -18.36
N GLY A 340 5.99 23.58 -18.06
CA GLY A 340 4.73 22.91 -18.36
C GLY A 340 4.75 21.40 -18.11
N TYR A 341 3.96 20.68 -18.89
CA TYR A 341 3.71 19.26 -18.70
C TYR A 341 3.73 18.51 -20.04
N ARG A 342 4.21 17.28 -20.02
CA ARG A 342 4.01 16.32 -21.10
C ARG A 342 2.74 15.52 -20.81
N VAL A 343 1.71 15.69 -21.63
CA VAL A 343 0.42 15.00 -21.58
C VAL A 343 0.39 13.93 -22.67
N ASP A 344 0.41 12.65 -22.29
CA ASP A 344 0.46 11.50 -23.20
C ASP A 344 1.53 11.63 -24.31
N GLY A 345 2.69 12.16 -23.94
CA GLY A 345 3.82 12.35 -24.86
C GLY A 345 3.88 13.72 -25.54
N ARG A 346 2.80 14.50 -25.53
CA ARG A 346 2.73 15.85 -26.11
C ARG A 346 3.06 16.91 -25.06
N TRP A 347 3.97 17.84 -25.38
CA TRP A 347 4.27 18.97 -24.49
C TRP A 347 3.15 20.01 -24.51
N VAL A 348 2.79 20.51 -23.34
CA VAL A 348 1.70 21.47 -23.07
C VAL A 348 2.21 22.51 -22.06
N PRO A 349 2.15 23.82 -22.36
CA PRO A 349 2.51 24.85 -21.39
C PRO A 349 1.53 24.84 -20.21
N PHE A 350 1.99 25.22 -19.01
CA PHE A 350 1.19 25.12 -17.79
C PHE A 350 -0.17 25.85 -17.88
N GLU A 351 -0.19 27.03 -18.50
CA GLU A 351 -1.40 27.84 -18.68
C GLU A 351 -2.48 27.14 -19.53
N GLU A 352 -2.08 26.24 -20.43
CA GLU A 352 -2.99 25.49 -21.32
C GLU A 352 -3.36 24.10 -20.77
N LEU A 353 -2.76 23.68 -19.66
CA LEU A 353 -2.94 22.33 -19.09
C LEU A 353 -4.41 22.03 -18.80
N LYS A 354 -5.12 22.99 -18.18
CA LYS A 354 -6.56 22.87 -17.90
C LYS A 354 -7.41 22.89 -19.17
N GLY A 355 -6.97 23.48 -20.28
CA GLY A 355 -7.72 23.39 -21.53
C GLY A 355 -7.52 22.05 -22.25
N THR A 356 -6.36 21.43 -22.03
CA THR A 356 -5.94 20.20 -22.73
C THR A 356 -6.48 18.93 -22.10
N LEU A 357 -6.54 18.87 -20.77
CA LEU A 357 -7.17 17.77 -20.02
C LEU A 357 -8.69 17.88 -20.05
#